data_AF-A0A3C1PIY6-F1
#
_entry.id   AF-A0A3C1PIY6-F1
#
_cell.length_a   1.000
_cell.length_b   1.000
_cell.length_c   1.000
_cell.angle_alpha   90.00
_cell.angle_beta   90.00
_cell.angle_gamma   90.00
#
_symmetry.space_group_name_H-M   'P 1'
#
loop_
_entity.id
_entity.type
_entity.pdbx_description
1 polymer ?
#
loop_
_entity_poly.entity_id
_entity_poly.type
_entity_poly.pdbx_seq_one_letter_code
_entity_poly.pdbx_strand_id
1 'polypeptide(L)'
;MGANHINLHQLRLTPHNYAKLAARKYTYSHGLKVTVLDSELAALEVLRWNFAEQINFPINYCSFQFKNQFQTLAGRMRSAKYIINSYEALTQTGLIRTLSAIGTVAQMLSLRENFKLAKIDTDLYFFVSKEKLFFHPTVSKFVSLFSLIVSVQYHSSSTKQGVNYHYPFVDVLINKRKIFVEKATVTQLIVLEAENVLKFMDLIRFGFLAKIENAVQNTKLQQSFADIQDLARFEVLEYGVQEIM
;
A
#
# COMPACT_ATOMS: atom_id res chain seq x y z
N MET A 1 -35.01 -7.41 27.64
CA MET A 1 -33.98 -7.75 26.63
C MET A 1 -32.88 -6.72 26.75
N GLY A 2 -31.63 -7.14 27.03
CA GLY A 2 -30.46 -6.26 26.97
C GLY A 2 -29.62 -6.62 25.75
N ALA A 3 -29.19 -5.62 24.99
CA ALA A 3 -28.19 -5.83 23.94
C ALA A 3 -26.80 -5.83 24.58
N ASN A 4 -25.87 -6.68 24.11
CA ASN A 4 -24.50 -6.74 24.64
C ASN A 4 -23.52 -5.83 23.88
N HIS A 5 -23.88 -5.46 22.65
CA HIS A 5 -23.14 -4.53 21.80
C HIS A 5 -24.06 -4.03 20.69
N ILE A 6 -23.64 -2.98 19.98
CA ILE A 6 -24.31 -2.50 18.76
C ILE A 6 -23.29 -2.39 17.62
N ASN A 7 -23.72 -2.74 16.41
CA ASN A 7 -22.93 -2.61 15.19
C ASN A 7 -23.52 -1.48 14.34
N LEU A 8 -22.71 -0.47 14.07
CA LEU A 8 -23.05 0.67 13.22
C LEU A 8 -22.31 0.55 11.90
N HIS A 9 -23.05 0.70 10.81
CA HIS A 9 -22.50 0.65 9.46
C HIS A 9 -22.83 1.94 8.73
N GLN A 10 -21.81 2.55 8.13
CA GLN A 10 -22.06 3.65 7.21
C GLN A 10 -22.88 3.14 6.03
N LEU A 11 -23.99 3.82 5.75
CA LEU A 11 -24.85 3.48 4.62
C LEU A 11 -24.16 3.83 3.32
N ARG A 12 -24.33 2.95 2.34
CA ARG A 12 -23.79 3.11 0.99
C ARG A 12 -24.93 3.19 -0.02
N LEU A 13 -24.78 4.11 -0.97
CA LEU A 13 -25.66 4.17 -2.13
C LEU A 13 -25.27 3.05 -3.11
N THR A 14 -26.25 2.25 -3.48
CA THR A 14 -26.12 1.13 -4.42
C THR A 14 -27.27 1.18 -5.41
N PRO A 15 -27.14 0.57 -6.60
CA PRO A 15 -28.24 0.54 -7.57
C PRO A 15 -29.56 0.01 -6.97
N HIS A 16 -29.50 -0.94 -6.05
CA HIS A 16 -30.68 -1.55 -5.43
C HIS A 16 -31.40 -0.67 -4.41
N ASN A 17 -30.69 0.20 -3.69
CA ASN A 17 -31.28 1.06 -2.66
C ASN A 17 -31.36 2.54 -3.06
N TYR A 18 -30.86 2.89 -4.26
CA TYR A 18 -30.82 4.25 -4.78
C TYR A 18 -32.17 4.95 -4.67
N ALA A 19 -33.23 4.37 -5.25
CA ALA A 19 -34.55 4.99 -5.27
C ALA A 19 -35.08 5.32 -3.86
N LYS A 20 -34.81 4.46 -2.87
CA LYS A 20 -35.26 4.63 -1.48
C LYS A 20 -34.45 5.68 -0.73
N LEU A 21 -33.15 5.76 -0.99
CA LEU A 21 -32.26 6.73 -0.34
C LEU A 21 -32.36 8.11 -1.00
N ALA A 22 -32.45 8.19 -2.32
CA ALA A 22 -32.61 9.43 -3.09
C ALA A 22 -33.93 10.15 -2.76
N ALA A 23 -34.99 9.42 -2.39
CA ALA A 23 -36.23 10.01 -1.90
C ALA A 23 -36.09 10.70 -0.52
N ARG A 24 -34.96 10.50 0.18
CA ARG A 24 -34.66 11.12 1.47
C ARG A 24 -33.69 12.28 1.28
N LYS A 25 -33.79 13.31 2.11
CA LYS A 25 -32.93 14.50 2.09
C LYS A 25 -31.59 14.27 2.79
N TYR A 26 -30.90 13.18 2.44
CA TYR A 26 -29.56 12.91 2.95
C TYR A 26 -28.49 13.62 2.11
N THR A 27 -27.35 13.85 2.74
CA THR A 27 -26.11 14.31 2.13
C THR A 27 -25.22 13.12 1.80
N TYR A 28 -24.49 13.21 0.68
CA TYR A 28 -23.70 12.10 0.15
C TYR A 28 -22.23 12.48 0.02
N SER A 29 -21.35 11.60 0.51
CA SER A 29 -19.90 11.72 0.31
C SER A 29 -19.47 10.92 -0.92
N HIS A 30 -18.68 11.57 -1.78
CA HIS A 30 -18.24 11.06 -3.07
C HIS A 30 -16.78 10.60 -2.96
N GLY A 31 -16.60 9.35 -2.52
CA GLY A 31 -15.28 8.69 -2.48
C GLY A 31 -15.23 7.47 -3.39
N LEU A 32 -14.48 6.44 -2.98
CA LEU A 32 -14.39 5.15 -3.69
C LEU A 32 -15.76 4.53 -4.01
N LYS A 33 -16.73 4.80 -3.13
CA LYS A 33 -18.16 4.59 -3.36
C LYS A 33 -18.93 5.78 -2.79
N VAL A 34 -20.12 6.02 -3.34
CA VAL A 34 -21.05 7.03 -2.79
C VAL A 34 -21.62 6.51 -1.48
N THR A 35 -21.39 7.25 -0.41
CA THR A 35 -21.83 6.92 0.95
C THR A 35 -22.75 8.01 1.50
N VAL A 36 -23.60 7.65 2.46
CA VAL A 36 -24.50 8.61 3.13
C VAL A 36 -23.75 9.26 4.29
N LEU A 37 -23.42 10.55 4.16
CA LEU A 37 -22.64 11.28 5.16
C LEU A 37 -23.37 11.32 6.50
N ASP A 38 -24.69 11.53 6.49
CA ASP A 38 -25.50 11.59 7.71
C ASP A 38 -25.41 10.30 8.55
N SER A 39 -25.22 9.14 7.89
CA SER A 39 -25.08 7.87 8.60
C SER A 39 -23.74 7.72 9.32
N GLU A 40 -22.69 8.36 8.81
CA GLU A 40 -21.40 8.45 9.49
C GLU A 40 -21.46 9.45 10.64
N LEU A 41 -22.02 10.63 10.41
CA LEU A 41 -22.20 11.64 11.46
C LEU A 41 -23.02 11.09 12.63
N ALA A 42 -24.15 10.42 12.35
CA ALA A 42 -24.96 9.79 13.40
C ALA A 42 -24.17 8.72 14.18
N ALA A 43 -23.36 7.90 13.50
CA ALA A 43 -22.55 6.90 14.18
C ALA A 43 -21.47 7.52 15.06
N LEU A 44 -20.82 8.59 14.59
CA LEU A 44 -19.83 9.34 15.36
C LEU A 44 -20.48 10.06 16.56
N GLU A 45 -21.69 10.60 16.40
CA GLU A 45 -22.43 11.21 17.49
C GLU A 45 -22.77 10.19 18.58
N VAL A 46 -23.24 9.00 18.20
CA VAL A 46 -23.52 7.91 19.14
C VAL A 46 -22.25 7.47 19.87
N LEU A 47 -21.12 7.34 19.17
CA LEU A 47 -19.82 7.03 19.79
C LEU A 47 -19.39 8.11 20.77
N ARG A 48 -19.49 9.38 20.36
CA ARG A 48 -19.14 10.54 21.18
C ARG A 48 -19.98 10.59 22.45
N TRP A 49 -21.29 10.37 22.32
CA TRP A 49 -22.22 10.34 23.45
C TRP A 49 -21.93 9.18 24.41
N ASN A 50 -21.73 7.96 23.90
CA ASN A 50 -21.34 6.79 24.71
C ASN A 50 -20.05 7.03 25.51
N PHE A 51 -19.09 7.74 24.91
CA PHE A 51 -17.85 8.14 25.58
C PHE A 51 -18.06 9.24 26.62
N ALA A 52 -18.76 10.33 26.24
CA ALA A 52 -18.97 11.49 27.10
C ALA A 52 -19.77 11.15 28.37
N GLU A 53 -20.80 10.34 28.22
CA GLU A 53 -21.66 9.90 29.34
C GLU A 53 -21.10 8.67 30.08
N GLN A 54 -19.91 8.20 29.72
CA GLN A 54 -19.25 7.02 30.32
C GLN A 54 -20.14 5.78 30.37
N ILE A 55 -21.04 5.63 29.38
CA ILE A 55 -22.00 4.52 29.31
C ILE A 55 -21.24 3.19 29.16
N ASN A 56 -20.02 3.23 28.60
CA ASN A 56 -19.15 2.06 28.40
C ASN A 56 -19.83 0.92 27.63
N PHE A 57 -20.84 1.24 26.81
CA PHE A 57 -21.51 0.25 25.98
C PHE A 57 -20.61 -0.11 24.80
N PRO A 58 -20.43 -1.41 24.48
CA PRO A 58 -19.62 -1.80 23.33
C PRO A 58 -20.28 -1.40 22.00
N ILE A 59 -19.60 -0.55 21.23
CA ILE A 59 -20.05 -0.07 19.91
C ILE A 59 -19.00 -0.41 18.87
N ASN A 60 -19.39 -1.16 17.84
CA ASN A 60 -18.56 -1.43 16.68
C ASN A 60 -19.02 -0.54 15.52
N TYR A 61 -18.24 0.48 15.16
CA TYR A 61 -18.51 1.28 13.98
C TYR A 61 -17.59 0.89 12.83
N CYS A 62 -18.18 0.61 11.67
CA CYS A 62 -17.45 0.34 10.44
C CYS A 62 -17.78 1.40 9.38
N SER A 63 -16.90 2.38 9.21
CA SER A 63 -16.95 3.26 8.03
C SER A 63 -16.55 2.49 6.79
N PHE A 64 -17.15 2.84 5.65
CA PHE A 64 -16.87 2.13 4.39
C PHE A 64 -15.42 2.34 3.96
N GLN A 65 -14.93 3.58 4.06
CA GLN A 65 -13.59 3.96 3.65
C GLN A 65 -12.53 3.21 4.46
N PHE A 66 -12.67 3.20 5.79
CA PHE A 66 -11.77 2.48 6.68
C PHE A 66 -11.80 0.98 6.38
N LYS A 67 -13.01 0.38 6.33
CA LYS A 67 -13.16 -1.04 6.03
C LYS A 67 -12.49 -1.39 4.70
N ASN A 68 -12.74 -0.62 3.65
CA ASN A 68 -12.20 -0.90 2.33
C ASN A 68 -10.67 -0.83 2.32
N GLN A 69 -10.08 0.21 2.91
CA GLN A 69 -8.64 0.43 2.95
C GLN A 69 -7.92 -0.67 3.73
N PHE A 70 -8.35 -0.94 4.97
CA PHE A 70 -7.68 -1.91 5.84
C PHE A 70 -7.95 -3.36 5.42
N GLN A 71 -9.14 -3.69 4.90
CA GLN A 71 -9.38 -5.04 4.36
C GLN A 71 -8.59 -5.29 3.07
N THR A 72 -8.47 -4.28 2.21
CA THR A 72 -7.63 -4.36 1.00
C THR A 72 -6.17 -4.55 1.37
N LEU A 73 -5.65 -3.71 2.28
CA LEU A 73 -4.30 -3.85 2.82
C LEU A 73 -4.06 -5.25 3.39
N ALA A 74 -4.94 -5.70 4.30
CA ALA A 74 -4.79 -7.00 4.94
C ALA A 74 -4.86 -8.15 3.92
N GLY A 75 -5.73 -8.05 2.92
CA GLY A 75 -5.83 -9.01 1.82
C GLY A 75 -4.55 -9.07 0.99
N ARG A 76 -3.98 -7.92 0.63
CA ARG A 76 -2.70 -7.82 -0.08
C ARG A 76 -1.58 -8.41 0.76
N MET A 77 -1.42 -7.97 2.00
CA MET A 77 -0.36 -8.44 2.91
C MET A 77 -0.39 -9.95 3.14
N ARG A 78 -1.58 -10.56 3.27
CA ARG A 78 -1.69 -12.02 3.39
C ARG A 78 -1.25 -12.73 2.11
N SER A 79 -1.67 -12.21 0.96
CA SER A 79 -1.37 -12.81 -0.33
C SER A 79 0.12 -12.65 -0.69
N ALA A 80 0.70 -11.49 -0.42
CA ALA A 80 2.06 -11.16 -0.83
C ALA A 80 3.11 -12.10 -0.24
N LYS A 81 2.89 -12.62 0.97
CA LYS A 81 3.76 -13.60 1.64
C LYS A 81 4.07 -14.84 0.80
N TYR A 82 3.21 -15.17 -0.17
CA TYR A 82 3.37 -16.36 -1.01
C TYR A 82 4.05 -16.08 -2.36
N ILE A 83 4.07 -14.82 -2.82
CA ILE A 83 4.46 -14.49 -4.22
C ILE A 83 5.52 -13.40 -4.34
N ILE A 84 5.88 -12.75 -3.23
CA ILE A 84 6.95 -11.76 -3.21
C ILE A 84 8.31 -12.46 -3.43
N ASN A 85 9.15 -11.88 -4.28
CA ASN A 85 10.53 -12.33 -4.43
C ASN A 85 11.44 -11.66 -3.38
N SER A 86 12.54 -12.28 -3.00
CA SER A 86 13.49 -11.75 -1.99
C SER A 86 14.12 -10.40 -2.36
N TYR A 87 14.22 -10.08 -3.66
CA TYR A 87 14.68 -8.78 -4.15
C TYR A 87 13.57 -7.71 -4.20
N GLU A 88 12.32 -8.05 -3.88
CA GLU A 88 11.18 -7.14 -3.83
C GLU A 88 10.84 -6.78 -2.38
N ALA A 89 10.14 -5.66 -2.17
CA ALA A 89 9.77 -5.20 -0.82
C ALA A 89 8.29 -4.87 -0.72
N LEU A 90 7.70 -5.05 0.48
CA LEU A 90 6.34 -4.59 0.74
C LEU A 90 6.30 -3.11 1.09
N THR A 91 5.31 -2.40 0.56
CA THR A 91 4.97 -1.03 0.95
C THR A 91 3.98 -1.02 2.12
N GLN A 92 3.72 0.14 2.72
CA GLN A 92 2.73 0.25 3.79
C GLN A 92 1.29 0.04 3.31
N THR A 93 1.03 0.23 2.01
CA THR A 93 -0.29 -0.02 1.40
C THR A 93 -0.49 -1.49 1.00
N GLY A 94 0.50 -2.34 1.33
CA GLY A 94 0.52 -3.77 1.05
C GLY A 94 0.86 -4.12 -0.39
N LEU A 95 1.33 -3.16 -1.19
CA LEU A 95 1.81 -3.42 -2.54
C LEU A 95 3.21 -4.04 -2.49
N ILE A 96 3.53 -4.82 -3.51
CA ILE A 96 4.86 -5.33 -3.76
C ILE A 96 5.57 -4.34 -4.66
N ARG A 97 6.67 -3.76 -4.17
CA ARG A 97 7.55 -2.87 -4.91
C ARG A 97 8.72 -3.65 -5.50
N THR A 98 8.94 -3.45 -6.79
CA THR A 98 10.12 -3.94 -7.52
C THR A 98 10.95 -2.74 -7.93
N LEU A 99 12.20 -2.68 -7.47
CA LEU A 99 13.18 -1.70 -7.93
C LEU A 99 14.03 -2.31 -9.04
N SER A 100 14.34 -1.52 -10.05
CA SER A 100 15.28 -1.93 -11.09
C SER A 100 16.27 -0.83 -11.43
N ALA A 101 17.49 -1.24 -11.78
CA ALA A 101 18.53 -0.36 -12.28
C ALA A 101 18.99 -0.85 -13.65
N ILE A 102 19.14 0.08 -14.59
CA ILE A 102 19.63 -0.16 -15.94
C ILE A 102 20.90 0.66 -16.15
N GLY A 103 21.90 0.06 -16.78
CA GLY A 103 23.17 0.71 -17.09
C GLY A 103 23.98 -0.10 -18.08
N THR A 104 25.15 0.41 -18.43
CA THR A 104 26.08 -0.25 -19.34
C THR A 104 26.61 -1.54 -18.75
N VAL A 105 27.06 -2.46 -19.61
CA VAL A 105 27.69 -3.72 -19.19
C VAL A 105 28.88 -3.49 -18.25
N ALA A 106 29.70 -2.46 -18.50
CA ALA A 106 30.84 -2.12 -17.64
C ALA A 106 30.39 -1.71 -16.24
N GLN A 107 29.35 -0.87 -16.13
CA GLN A 107 28.78 -0.48 -14.84
C GLN A 107 28.19 -1.68 -14.09
N MET A 108 27.49 -2.58 -14.79
CA MET A 108 26.89 -3.76 -14.17
C MET A 108 27.93 -4.80 -13.71
N LEU A 109 29.04 -4.95 -14.45
CA LEU A 109 30.16 -5.79 -14.02
C LEU A 109 30.82 -5.23 -12.76
N SER A 110 31.10 -3.93 -12.73
CA SER A 110 31.61 -3.26 -11.52
C SER A 110 30.68 -3.45 -10.33
N LEU A 111 29.37 -3.32 -10.55
CA LEU A 111 28.37 -3.51 -9.50
C LEU A 111 28.37 -4.94 -8.96
N ARG A 112 28.52 -5.93 -9.85
CA ARG A 112 28.57 -7.35 -9.48
C ARG A 112 29.78 -7.67 -8.59
N GLU A 113 30.93 -7.11 -8.92
CA GLU A 113 32.14 -7.27 -8.09
C GLU A 113 31.99 -6.55 -6.75
N ASN A 114 31.41 -5.34 -6.74
CA ASN A 114 31.12 -4.63 -5.49
C ASN A 114 30.18 -5.42 -4.58
N PHE A 115 29.15 -6.07 -5.13
CA PHE A 115 28.23 -6.91 -4.35
C PHE A 115 28.91 -8.14 -3.76
N LYS A 116 29.82 -8.78 -4.51
CA LYS A 116 30.63 -9.89 -4.00
C LYS A 116 31.56 -9.44 -2.88
N LEU A 117 32.26 -8.32 -3.07
CA LEU A 117 33.19 -7.77 -2.08
C LEU A 117 32.46 -7.36 -0.79
N ALA A 118 31.27 -6.75 -0.92
CA ALA A 118 30.41 -6.39 0.19
C ALA A 118 29.65 -7.58 0.80
N LYS A 119 29.81 -8.79 0.27
CA LYS A 119 29.14 -10.03 0.71
C LYS A 119 27.62 -9.87 0.84
N ILE A 120 27.02 -9.21 -0.15
CA ILE A 120 25.58 -9.02 -0.18
C ILE A 120 24.90 -10.37 -0.45
N ASP A 121 23.85 -10.66 0.30
CA ASP A 121 23.01 -11.82 0.08
C ASP A 121 22.51 -11.86 -1.36
N THR A 122 22.76 -12.98 -2.05
CA THR A 122 22.44 -13.18 -3.47
C THR A 122 20.94 -13.19 -3.73
N ASP A 123 20.10 -13.44 -2.72
CA ASP A 123 18.65 -13.44 -2.87
C ASP A 123 18.09 -12.00 -2.93
N LEU A 124 18.82 -11.01 -2.41
CA LEU A 124 18.39 -9.62 -2.37
C LEU A 124 18.58 -8.91 -3.71
N TYR A 125 19.14 -9.54 -4.72
CA TYR A 125 19.28 -8.96 -6.05
C TYR A 125 19.25 -10.02 -7.15
N PHE A 126 18.83 -9.61 -8.35
CA PHE A 126 18.72 -10.49 -9.49
C PHE A 126 19.09 -9.77 -10.78
N PHE A 127 20.18 -10.21 -11.42
CA PHE A 127 20.58 -9.70 -12.73
C PHE A 127 19.71 -10.34 -13.81
N VAL A 128 18.75 -9.59 -14.33
CA VAL A 128 17.84 -10.03 -15.39
C VAL A 128 18.58 -10.17 -16.72
N SER A 129 19.53 -9.28 -16.98
CA SER A 129 20.40 -9.29 -18.15
C SER A 129 21.77 -8.73 -17.78
N LYS A 130 22.66 -8.60 -18.76
CA LYS A 130 23.96 -7.94 -18.58
C LYS A 130 23.86 -6.44 -18.25
N GLU A 131 22.69 -5.85 -18.46
CA GLU A 131 22.46 -4.40 -18.36
C GLU A 131 21.35 -4.04 -17.36
N LYS A 132 20.65 -5.03 -16.80
CA LYS A 132 19.49 -4.82 -15.93
C LYS A 132 19.58 -5.65 -14.66
N LEU A 133 19.36 -4.96 -13.54
CA LEU A 133 19.36 -5.51 -12.19
C LEU A 133 18.02 -5.23 -11.51
N PHE A 134 17.44 -6.23 -10.85
CA PHE A 134 16.47 -6.05 -9.77
C PHE A 134 17.17 -6.12 -8.43
N PHE A 135 16.77 -5.31 -7.46
CA PHE A 135 17.42 -5.27 -6.16
C PHE A 135 16.47 -4.86 -5.04
N HIS A 136 16.69 -5.43 -3.87
CA HIS A 136 15.97 -5.06 -2.66
C HIS A 136 16.41 -3.66 -2.21
N PRO A 137 15.51 -2.80 -1.71
CA PRO A 137 15.86 -1.46 -1.25
C PRO A 137 16.99 -1.41 -0.21
N THR A 138 17.18 -2.45 0.59
CA THR A 138 18.29 -2.53 1.57
C THR A 138 19.66 -2.61 0.93
N VAL A 139 19.75 -3.02 -0.34
CA VAL A 139 20.99 -3.11 -1.13
C VAL A 139 21.42 -1.72 -1.64
N SER A 140 20.50 -0.75 -1.73
CA SER A 140 20.76 0.60 -2.25
C SER A 140 21.94 1.31 -1.60
N LYS A 141 22.22 1.05 -0.31
CA LYS A 141 23.38 1.62 0.41
C LYS A 141 24.75 1.20 -0.11
N PHE A 142 24.79 0.13 -0.91
CA PHE A 142 26.02 -0.42 -1.49
C PHE A 142 26.11 -0.17 -3.00
N VAL A 143 25.13 0.52 -3.58
CA VAL A 143 25.03 0.79 -5.02
C VAL A 143 25.24 2.28 -5.25
N SER A 144 26.18 2.64 -6.13
CA SER A 144 26.16 3.99 -6.71
C SER A 144 25.04 4.04 -7.74
N LEU A 145 23.86 4.48 -7.32
CA LEU A 145 22.67 4.52 -8.16
C LEU A 145 22.65 5.71 -9.14
N PHE A 146 23.48 6.72 -8.92
CA PHE A 146 23.46 7.98 -9.69
C PHE A 146 23.85 7.83 -11.15
N SER A 147 24.67 6.83 -11.47
CA SER A 147 25.10 6.58 -12.84
C SER A 147 24.20 5.59 -13.57
N LEU A 148 23.10 5.15 -12.94
CA LEU A 148 22.18 4.14 -13.46
C LEU A 148 20.80 4.76 -13.64
N ILE A 149 20.05 4.24 -14.61
CA ILE A 149 18.64 4.56 -14.77
C ILE A 149 17.88 3.69 -13.77
N VAL A 150 17.40 4.30 -12.68
CA VAL A 150 16.62 3.61 -11.65
C VAL A 150 15.14 3.74 -11.98
N SER A 151 14.40 2.67 -11.73
CA SER A 151 12.95 2.66 -11.89
C SER A 151 12.28 1.84 -10.80
N VAL A 152 10.99 2.13 -10.60
CA VAL A 152 10.12 1.43 -9.66
C VAL A 152 8.85 0.98 -10.33
N GLN A 153 8.37 -0.21 -9.94
CA GLN A 153 7.07 -0.73 -10.35
C GLN A 153 6.35 -1.34 -9.16
N TYR A 154 5.03 -1.16 -9.11
CA TYR A 154 4.19 -1.68 -8.03
C TYR A 154 3.25 -2.77 -8.54
N HIS A 155 3.08 -3.78 -7.70
CA HIS A 155 2.22 -4.91 -7.95
C HIS A 155 1.26 -5.11 -6.77
N SER A 156 0.03 -5.51 -7.06
CA SER A 156 -0.93 -5.94 -6.06
C SER A 156 -1.00 -7.45 -6.08
N SER A 157 -0.92 -8.06 -4.90
CA SER A 157 -1.17 -9.49 -4.73
C SER A 157 -2.62 -9.74 -4.31
N SER A 158 -3.25 -10.77 -4.86
CA SER A 158 -4.61 -11.16 -4.46
C SER A 158 -4.83 -12.66 -4.50
N THR A 159 -5.68 -13.16 -3.61
CA THR A 159 -6.11 -14.56 -3.59
C THR A 159 -7.29 -14.76 -4.54
N LYS A 160 -7.26 -15.83 -5.33
CA LYS A 160 -8.29 -16.24 -6.27
C LYS A 160 -8.65 -17.72 -6.08
N GLN A 161 -9.89 -18.06 -6.40
CA GLN A 161 -10.35 -19.45 -6.41
C GLN A 161 -9.92 -20.21 -7.68
N GLY A 162 -9.59 -19.49 -8.75
CA GLY A 162 -9.10 -20.04 -10.02
C GLY A 162 -8.01 -19.13 -10.60
N VAL A 163 -7.23 -19.67 -11.53
CA VAL A 163 -6.13 -18.96 -12.19
C VAL A 163 -6.66 -18.05 -13.27
N ASN A 164 -6.26 -16.79 -13.23
CA ASN A 164 -6.24 -15.90 -14.38
C ASN A 164 -4.83 -15.97 -15.00
N TYR A 165 -4.72 -16.61 -16.17
CA TYR A 165 -3.44 -16.78 -16.87
C TYR A 165 -2.82 -15.46 -17.37
N HIS A 166 -3.49 -14.32 -17.14
CA HIS A 166 -2.96 -13.01 -17.46
C HIS A 166 -1.85 -12.54 -16.51
N TYR A 167 -1.81 -13.05 -15.27
CA TYR A 167 -0.84 -12.63 -14.26
C TYR A 167 0.00 -13.81 -13.74
N PRO A 168 1.27 -13.56 -13.34
CA PRO A 168 2.03 -14.54 -12.59
C PRO A 168 1.27 -14.99 -11.34
N PHE A 169 1.28 -16.29 -11.08
CA PHE A 169 0.57 -16.88 -9.96
C PHE A 169 1.38 -17.99 -9.30
N VAL A 170 1.05 -18.26 -8.04
CA VAL A 170 1.50 -19.42 -7.28
C VAL A 170 0.30 -20.14 -6.70
N ASP A 171 0.36 -21.46 -6.61
CA ASP A 171 -0.65 -22.23 -5.90
C ASP A 171 -0.33 -22.36 -4.42
N VAL A 172 -1.35 -22.17 -3.59
CA VAL A 172 -1.24 -22.26 -2.14
C VAL A 172 -2.31 -23.22 -1.64
N LEU A 173 -1.92 -24.18 -0.81
CA LEU A 173 -2.84 -25.10 -0.18
C LEU A 173 -3.27 -24.55 1.18
N ILE A 174 -4.56 -24.20 1.31
CA ILE A 174 -5.15 -23.77 2.59
C ILE A 174 -6.27 -24.75 2.94
N ASN A 175 -6.16 -25.41 4.09
CA ASN A 175 -7.15 -26.37 4.59
C ASN A 175 -7.57 -27.42 3.55
N LYS A 176 -6.58 -28.02 2.86
CA LYS A 176 -6.76 -28.99 1.77
C LYS A 176 -7.48 -28.44 0.53
N ARG A 177 -7.72 -27.14 0.45
CA ARG A 177 -8.26 -26.47 -0.73
C ARG A 177 -7.15 -25.73 -1.45
N LYS A 178 -7.07 -25.95 -2.75
CA LYS A 178 -6.15 -25.22 -3.62
C LYS A 178 -6.72 -23.82 -3.88
N ILE A 179 -5.93 -22.81 -3.56
CA ILE A 179 -6.20 -21.42 -3.95
C ILE A 179 -5.00 -20.92 -4.75
N PHE A 180 -5.20 -19.83 -5.48
CA PHE A 180 -4.15 -19.21 -6.27
C PHE A 180 -3.87 -17.82 -5.73
N VAL A 181 -2.61 -17.45 -5.64
CA VAL A 181 -2.19 -16.09 -5.37
C VAL A 181 -1.61 -15.52 -6.65
N GLU A 182 -2.18 -14.42 -7.12
CA GLU A 182 -1.76 -13.71 -8.32
C GLU A 182 -1.02 -12.42 -7.96
N LYS A 183 -0.03 -12.05 -8.77
CA LYS A 183 0.70 -10.77 -8.70
C LYS A 183 0.40 -9.94 -9.94
N ALA A 184 -0.50 -8.98 -9.81
CA ALA A 184 -0.91 -8.09 -10.90
C ALA A 184 -0.17 -6.77 -10.85
N THR A 185 0.33 -6.30 -12.00
CA THR A 185 0.95 -4.98 -12.13
C THR A 185 -0.11 -3.88 -11.94
N VAL A 186 0.17 -2.93 -11.04
CA VAL A 186 -0.73 -1.80 -10.72
C VAL A 186 -0.32 -0.53 -11.45
N THR A 187 0.98 -0.37 -11.69
CA THR A 187 1.54 0.82 -12.33
C THR A 187 2.35 0.44 -13.56
N GLN A 188 2.39 1.36 -14.54
CA GLN A 188 3.46 1.33 -15.53
C GLN A 188 4.83 1.47 -14.83
N LEU A 189 5.90 1.15 -15.55
CA LEU A 189 7.27 1.32 -15.03
C LEU A 189 7.55 2.81 -14.86
N ILE A 190 7.91 3.22 -13.64
CA ILE A 190 8.18 4.62 -13.32
C ILE A 190 9.68 4.80 -13.27
N VAL A 191 10.24 5.56 -14.21
CA VAL A 191 11.66 5.91 -14.21
C VAL A 191 11.86 7.07 -13.25
N LEU A 192 12.84 6.93 -12.35
CA LEU A 192 13.21 7.96 -11.40
C LEU A 192 14.30 8.83 -12.02
N GLU A 193 14.06 10.14 -12.05
CA GLU A 193 15.10 11.12 -12.39
C GLU A 193 16.24 11.06 -11.38
N ALA A 194 17.46 11.35 -11.81
CA ALA A 194 18.67 11.21 -10.99
C ALA A 194 18.58 11.92 -9.63
N GLU A 195 17.99 13.12 -9.61
CA GLU A 195 17.76 13.91 -8.39
C GLU A 195 16.70 13.30 -7.45
N ASN A 196 15.76 12.54 -8.00
CA ASN A 196 14.65 11.93 -7.28
C ASN A 196 14.99 10.52 -6.77
N VAL A 197 16.05 9.87 -7.28
CA VAL A 197 16.50 8.56 -6.81
C VAL A 197 16.83 8.59 -5.32
N LEU A 198 17.64 9.55 -4.86
CA LEU A 198 17.99 9.66 -3.44
C LEU A 198 16.78 9.95 -2.56
N LYS A 199 16.00 10.98 -2.93
CA LYS A 199 14.78 11.35 -2.21
C LYS A 199 13.85 10.15 -2.06
N PHE A 200 13.71 9.35 -3.12
CA PHE A 200 12.90 8.14 -3.10
C PHE A 200 13.51 7.05 -2.21
N MET A 201 14.81 6.76 -2.31
CA MET A 201 15.46 5.76 -1.45
C MET A 201 15.39 6.14 0.04
N ASP A 202 15.49 7.43 0.34
CA ASP A 202 15.30 7.98 1.68
C ASP A 202 13.84 7.85 2.14
N LEU A 203 12.87 8.15 1.28
CA LEU A 203 11.45 7.89 1.57
C LEU A 203 11.22 6.42 1.93
N ILE A 204 11.84 5.49 1.22
CA ILE A 204 11.69 4.06 1.50
C ILE A 204 12.30 3.71 2.87
N ARG A 205 13.49 4.24 3.16
CA ARG A 205 14.23 3.94 4.40
C ARG A 205 13.58 4.58 5.62
N PHE A 206 13.20 5.86 5.51
CA PHE A 206 12.71 6.68 6.62
C PHE A 206 11.19 6.72 6.71
N GLY A 207 10.46 6.49 5.62
CA GLY A 207 9.00 6.31 5.65
C GLY A 207 8.59 5.13 6.55
N PHE A 208 9.49 4.15 6.73
CA PHE A 208 9.35 3.09 7.74
C PHE A 208 9.60 3.58 9.19
N LEU A 209 10.49 4.55 9.39
CA LEU A 209 10.93 5.06 10.71
C LEU A 209 10.13 6.27 11.23
N ALA A 210 9.44 7.02 10.36
CA ALA A 210 8.62 8.17 10.77
C ALA A 210 7.45 7.77 11.71
N LYS A 211 7.20 6.47 11.88
CA LYS A 211 6.16 5.91 12.76
C LYS A 211 6.52 5.80 14.24
N ILE A 212 7.73 6.15 14.69
CA ILE A 212 8.05 6.10 16.13
C ILE A 212 8.18 7.49 16.77
N GLU A 213 8.47 8.57 16.03
CA GLU A 213 8.72 9.87 16.68
C GLU A 213 7.88 11.07 16.22
N ASN A 214 7.18 11.07 15.07
CA ASN A 214 6.58 12.32 14.59
C ASN A 214 5.13 12.19 14.11
N ALA A 215 4.22 12.10 15.09
CA ALA A 215 2.83 12.55 14.92
C ALA A 215 2.70 14.09 15.03
N VAL A 216 3.80 14.82 15.27
CA VAL A 216 3.83 16.27 15.41
C VAL A 216 5.15 16.77 14.80
N GLN A 217 5.07 17.64 13.79
CA GLN A 217 6.16 18.48 13.25
C GLN A 217 7.33 17.80 12.51
N ASN A 218 7.17 17.51 11.21
CA ASN A 218 8.34 17.47 10.33
C ASN A 218 8.09 18.11 8.95
N THR A 219 8.23 19.43 8.92
CA THR A 219 8.12 20.32 7.75
C THR A 219 9.19 20.05 6.67
N LYS A 220 10.32 19.41 7.02
CA LYS A 220 11.38 19.04 6.06
C LYS A 220 11.02 17.85 5.19
N LEU A 221 10.26 16.89 5.73
CA LEU A 221 9.74 15.76 4.97
C LEU A 221 8.75 16.26 3.90
N GLN A 222 7.82 17.16 4.29
CA GLN A 222 6.84 17.79 3.39
C GLN A 222 7.44 18.48 2.16
N GLN A 223 8.60 19.13 2.27
CA GLN A 223 9.26 19.78 1.13
C GLN A 223 9.96 18.80 0.17
N SER A 224 10.46 17.67 0.66
CA SER A 224 11.02 16.60 -0.20
C SER A 224 9.96 15.87 -1.02
N PHE A 225 8.67 16.01 -0.66
CA PHE A 225 7.58 15.26 -1.28
C PHE A 225 7.02 15.88 -2.54
N ALA A 226 7.22 17.19 -2.80
CA ALA A 226 6.55 17.91 -3.88
C ALA A 226 6.77 17.29 -5.28
N ASP A 227 7.96 16.77 -5.55
CA ASP A 227 8.32 16.20 -6.87
C ASP A 227 7.96 14.71 -7.01
N ILE A 228 7.61 14.04 -5.91
CA ILE A 228 7.38 12.58 -5.84
C ILE A 228 5.98 12.24 -5.26
N GLN A 229 5.08 13.23 -5.16
CA GLN A 229 3.76 13.07 -4.52
C GLN A 229 2.96 11.91 -5.11
N ASP A 230 3.05 11.70 -6.42
CA ASP A 230 2.35 10.61 -7.11
C ASP A 230 2.83 9.20 -6.71
N LEU A 231 4.03 9.06 -6.13
CA LEU A 231 4.53 7.80 -5.59
C LEU A 231 4.14 7.59 -4.13
N ALA A 232 3.92 8.65 -3.37
CA ALA A 232 3.60 8.56 -1.95
C ALA A 232 2.33 7.73 -1.69
N ARG A 233 1.33 7.83 -2.57
CA ARG A 233 0.08 7.03 -2.51
C ARG A 233 0.29 5.51 -2.61
N PHE A 234 1.42 5.05 -3.15
CA PHE A 234 1.77 3.63 -3.21
C PHE A 234 2.61 3.19 -2.01
N GLU A 235 3.37 4.11 -1.43
CA GLU A 235 4.34 3.85 -0.36
C GLU A 235 3.75 3.96 1.04
N VAL A 236 2.90 4.96 1.26
CA VAL A 236 2.41 5.36 2.58
C VAL A 236 0.93 5.06 2.71
N LEU A 237 0.54 4.49 3.85
CA LEU A 237 -0.86 4.35 4.21
C LEU A 237 -1.33 5.64 4.87
N GLU A 238 -2.20 6.39 4.22
CA GLU A 238 -2.84 7.54 4.85
C GLU A 238 -3.80 7.08 5.96
N TYR A 239 -3.69 7.70 7.13
CA TYR A 239 -4.60 7.48 8.25
C TYR A 239 -5.52 8.71 8.36
N GLY A 240 -6.83 8.50 8.28
CA GLY A 240 -7.82 9.55 8.51
C GLY A 240 -8.94 9.58 7.47
N VAL A 241 -10.01 10.30 7.80
CA VAL A 241 -11.02 10.72 6.83
C VAL A 241 -10.42 11.91 6.11
N GLN A 242 -10.15 11.80 4.81
CA GLN A 242 -9.75 12.97 4.03
C GLN A 242 -10.89 14.00 4.14
N GLU A 243 -10.57 15.21 4.63
CA GLU A 243 -11.43 16.36 4.40
C GLU A 243 -11.51 16.54 2.89
N ILE A 244 -12.64 16.13 2.30
CA ILE A 244 -12.96 16.44 0.92
C ILE A 244 -13.29 17.93 0.93
N MET A 245 -12.30 18.76 0.56
CA MET A 245 -12.50 20.16 0.18
C MET A 245 -13.27 20.24 -1.14
#